data_AF-A0A967VZP7-F1
#
_entry.id   AF-A0A967VZP7-F1
#
_cell.length_a   1.000
_cell.length_b   1.000
_cell.length_c   1.000
_cell.angle_alpha   90.00
_cell.angle_beta   90.00
_cell.angle_gamma   90.00
#
_symmetry.space_group_name_H-M   'P 1'
#
loop_
_entity.id
_entity.type
_entity.pdbx_description
1 polymer ?
#
loop_
_entity_poly.entity_id
_entity_poly.type
_entity_poly.pdbx_seq_one_letter_code
_entity_poly.pdbx_strand_id
1 'polypeptide(L)'
;GDQMAVHVPLSFEAQMEARLLMLASHNILSPASGRPLAIPSQDMVLGVYYLTKERKGVKGEGKIFSSPGEVIMAYNDKKVDLHA
;
A
#
# COMPACT_ATOMS: atom_id res chain seq x y z
N GLY A 1 4.76 -23.57 -10.13
CA GLY A 1 4.66 -22.12 -10.36
C GLY A 1 3.57 -21.89 -11.37
N ASP A 2 2.84 -20.78 -11.24
CA ASP A 2 1.71 -20.47 -12.11
C ASP A 2 2.21 -19.92 -13.45
N GLN A 3 1.44 -20.15 -14.51
CA GLN A 3 1.76 -19.69 -15.87
C GLN A 3 0.71 -18.67 -16.33
N MET A 4 1.17 -17.60 -16.99
CA MET A 4 0.30 -16.58 -17.60
C MET A 4 0.69 -16.38 -19.06
N ALA A 5 -0.31 -16.40 -19.95
CA ALA A 5 -0.10 -16.13 -21.37
C ALA A 5 -0.07 -14.62 -21.63
N VAL A 6 0.76 -14.20 -22.59
CA VAL A 6 0.89 -12.80 -23.00
C VAL A 6 0.48 -12.66 -24.47
N HIS A 7 -0.43 -11.74 -24.73
CA HIS A 7 -0.95 -11.47 -26.08
C HIS A 7 -0.72 -9.99 -26.43
N VAL A 8 -0.56 -9.70 -27.73
CA VAL A 8 -0.29 -8.34 -28.22
C VAL A 8 -1.45 -7.89 -29.12
N PRO A 9 -2.20 -6.84 -28.77
CA PRO A 9 -3.22 -6.27 -29.66
C PRO A 9 -2.54 -5.50 -30.80
N LEU A 10 -2.90 -5.81 -32.05
CA LEU A 10 -2.23 -5.26 -33.23
C LEU A 10 -2.99 -4.08 -33.86
N SER A 11 -4.31 -4.16 -33.99
CA SER A 11 -5.09 -3.07 -34.61
C SER A 11 -5.19 -1.85 -33.70
N PHE A 12 -5.37 -0.68 -34.29
CA PHE A 12 -5.52 0.57 -33.53
C PHE A 12 -6.73 0.50 -32.59
N GLU A 13 -7.85 -0.05 -33.07
CA GLU A 13 -9.07 -0.24 -32.31
C GLU A 13 -8.83 -1.16 -31.10
N ALA A 14 -8.13 -2.28 -31.28
CA ALA A 14 -7.83 -3.21 -30.20
C ALA A 14 -6.87 -2.60 -29.17
N GLN A 15 -5.90 -1.81 -29.61
CA GLN A 15 -5.00 -1.08 -28.70
C GLN A 15 -5.76 -0.02 -27.88
N MET A 16 -6.69 0.71 -28.52
CA MET A 16 -7.54 1.66 -27.83
C MET A 16 -8.46 0.98 -26.81
N GLU A 17 -9.10 -0.13 -27.17
CA GLU A 17 -9.96 -0.90 -26.28
C GLU A 17 -9.18 -1.44 -25.08
N ALA A 18 -8.01 -2.04 -25.31
CA ALA A 18 -7.17 -2.56 -24.25
C ALA A 18 -6.76 -1.46 -23.26
N ARG A 19 -6.46 -0.26 -23.74
CA ARG A 19 -6.08 0.89 -22.91
C ARG A 19 -7.26 1.49 -22.15
N LEU A 20 -8.43 1.62 -22.79
CA LEU A 20 -9.57 2.31 -22.21
C LEU A 20 -10.42 1.41 -21.30
N LEU A 21 -10.51 0.11 -21.60
CA LEU A 21 -11.42 -0.80 -20.91
C LEU A 21 -10.68 -1.89 -20.13
N MET A 22 -9.58 -2.43 -20.67
CA MET A 22 -8.92 -3.60 -20.07
C MET A 22 -7.74 -3.25 -19.16
N LEU A 23 -7.32 -1.99 -19.11
CA LEU A 23 -6.19 -1.56 -18.30
C LEU A 23 -6.48 -1.80 -16.80
N ALA A 24 -5.52 -2.37 -16.08
CA ALA A 24 -5.70 -2.77 -14.69
C ALA A 24 -6.16 -1.64 -13.76
N SER A 25 -5.73 -0.40 -14.01
CA SER A 25 -6.14 0.79 -13.23
C SER A 25 -7.63 1.12 -13.35
N HIS A 26 -8.34 0.61 -14.35
CA HIS A 26 -9.78 0.75 -14.46
C HIS A 26 -10.54 -0.34 -13.68
N ASN A 27 -9.88 -1.44 -13.34
CA ASN A 27 -10.48 -2.64 -12.74
C ASN A 27 -10.26 -2.73 -11.22
N ILE A 28 -10.48 -1.62 -10.50
CA ILE A 28 -10.21 -1.54 -9.04
C ILE A 28 -11.34 -2.15 -8.21
N LEU A 29 -12.58 -2.16 -8.73
CA LEU A 29 -13.76 -2.66 -8.03
C LEU A 29 -14.25 -3.97 -8.65
N SER A 30 -14.81 -4.84 -7.80
CA SER A 30 -15.48 -6.07 -8.21
C SER A 30 -16.78 -5.74 -8.95
N PRO A 31 -16.98 -6.18 -10.20
CA PRO A 31 -18.23 -5.91 -10.94
C PRO A 31 -19.47 -6.50 -10.25
N ALA A 32 -19.32 -7.59 -9.51
CA ALA A 32 -20.43 -8.28 -8.85
C ALA A 32 -20.87 -7.64 -7.53
N SER A 33 -19.95 -6.99 -6.81
CA SER A 33 -20.20 -6.55 -5.42
C SER A 33 -19.84 -5.09 -5.14
N GLY A 34 -19.16 -4.40 -6.06
CA GLY A 34 -18.66 -3.04 -5.87
C GLY A 34 -17.52 -2.92 -4.85
N ARG A 35 -17.07 -4.02 -4.24
CA ARG A 35 -15.97 -4.00 -3.27
C ARG A 35 -14.61 -3.83 -3.97
N PRO A 36 -13.61 -3.22 -3.32
CA PRO A 36 -12.27 -3.09 -3.89
C PRO A 36 -11.63 -4.47 -4.09
N LEU A 37 -10.91 -4.65 -5.21
CA LEU A 37 -10.09 -5.82 -5.51
C LEU A 37 -8.61 -5.58 -5.20
N ALA A 38 -8.13 -4.35 -5.40
CA ALA A 38 -6.74 -3.95 -5.14
C ALA A 38 -6.49 -3.67 -3.64
N ILE A 39 -6.80 -4.65 -2.79
CA ILE A 39 -6.59 -4.57 -1.34
C ILE A 39 -5.19 -5.13 -1.01
N PRO A 40 -4.40 -4.50 -0.12
CA PRO A 40 -3.16 -5.07 0.36
C PRO A 40 -3.39 -6.44 1.00
N SER A 41 -2.47 -7.37 0.78
CA SER A 41 -2.54 -8.74 1.30
C SER A 41 -1.27 -9.14 2.05
N GLN A 42 -1.40 -10.17 2.88
CA GLN A 42 -0.30 -10.84 3.59
C GLN A 42 0.66 -9.85 4.27
N ASP A 43 1.89 -9.75 3.78
CA ASP A 43 2.98 -9.01 4.40
C ASP A 43 2.74 -7.49 4.43
N MET A 44 1.98 -6.95 3.47
CA MET A 44 1.60 -5.53 3.52
C MET A 44 0.69 -5.24 4.71
N VAL A 45 -0.28 -6.12 4.97
CA VAL A 45 -1.19 -5.99 6.13
C VAL A 45 -0.41 -6.17 7.43
N LEU A 46 0.49 -7.15 7.48
CA LEU A 46 1.33 -7.39 8.65
C LEU A 46 2.27 -6.22 8.94
N GLY A 47 2.88 -5.63 7.91
CA GLY A 47 3.77 -4.48 8.03
C GLY A 47 3.04 -3.28 8.60
N VAL A 48 1.88 -2.92 8.03
CA VAL A 48 1.06 -1.82 8.57
C VAL A 48 0.62 -2.12 10.00
N TYR A 49 0.14 -3.34 10.28
CA TYR A 49 -0.26 -3.74 11.62
C TYR A 49 0.87 -3.58 12.65
N TYR A 50 2.08 -4.01 12.29
CA TYR A 50 3.26 -3.87 13.15
C TYR A 50 3.61 -2.40 13.39
N LEU A 51 3.64 -1.58 12.33
CA LEU A 51 3.96 -0.14 12.43
C LEU A 51 2.97 0.63 13.31
N THR A 52 1.70 0.20 13.36
CA THR A 52 0.65 0.89 14.14
C THR A 52 0.48 0.37 15.57
N LYS A 53 1.32 -0.56 16.03
CA LYS A 53 1.16 -1.18 17.34
C LYS A 53 1.82 -0.33 18.43
N GLU A 54 1.07 0.07 19.45
CA GLU A 54 1.63 0.82 20.58
C GLU A 54 2.28 -0.09 21.63
N ARG A 55 3.35 0.40 22.28
CA ARG A 55 4.00 -0.29 23.40
C ARG A 55 4.32 0.69 24.52
N LYS A 56 3.77 0.44 25.71
CA LYS A 56 4.04 1.25 26.91
C LYS A 56 5.47 1.07 27.42
N GLY A 57 6.01 2.13 28.01
CA GLY A 57 7.31 2.14 28.69
C GLY A 57 8.51 2.15 27.75
N VAL A 58 8.34 2.62 26.51
CA VAL A 58 9.43 2.66 25.52
C VAL A 58 10.01 4.07 25.37
N LYS A 59 11.16 4.14 24.71
CA LYS A 59 11.92 5.37 24.56
C LYS A 59 11.14 6.39 23.73
N GLY A 60 10.84 7.55 24.29
CA GLY A 60 10.15 8.62 23.57
C GLY A 60 8.66 8.73 23.86
N GLU A 61 8.12 7.87 24.73
CA GLU A 61 6.74 7.95 25.21
C GLU A 61 6.44 9.34 25.80
N GLY A 62 5.29 9.92 25.40
CA GLY A 62 4.84 11.23 25.87
C GLY A 62 5.53 12.44 25.21
N LYS A 63 6.39 12.24 24.20
CA LYS A 63 6.94 13.35 23.41
C LYS A 63 5.87 13.93 22.47
N ILE A 64 5.88 15.25 22.35
CA ILE A 64 4.98 15.99 21.45
C ILE A 64 5.82 16.48 20.28
N PHE A 65 5.35 16.22 19.07
CA PHE A 65 5.99 16.63 17.82
C PHE A 65 5.08 17.59 17.05
N SER A 66 5.70 18.51 16.31
CA SER A 66 4.98 19.52 15.53
C SER A 66 4.55 19.04 14.15
N SER A 67 5.24 18.03 13.60
CA SER A 67 4.96 17.47 12.27
C SER A 67 5.45 16.02 12.12
N PRO A 68 4.92 15.24 11.14
CA PRO A 68 5.40 13.90 10.85
C PRO A 68 6.89 13.86 10.44
N GLY A 69 7.40 14.92 9.79
CA GLY A 69 8.81 15.00 9.41
C GLY A 69 9.75 15.02 10.62
N GLU A 70 9.34 15.69 11.70
CA GLU A 70 10.08 15.73 12.97
C GLU A 70 10.12 14.35 13.64
N VAL A 71 9.00 13.61 13.59
CA VAL A 71 8.91 12.24 14.10
C VAL A 71 9.86 11.30 13.33
N ILE A 72 9.86 11.38 12.00
CA ILE A 72 10.75 10.58 11.15
C ILE A 72 12.22 10.88 11.44
N MET A 73 12.58 12.15 11.59
CA MET A 73 13.94 12.56 11.97
C MET A 73 14.33 12.01 13.34
N ALA A 74 13.46 12.16 14.35
CA ALA A 74 13.70 11.66 15.70
C ALA A 74 13.84 10.12 15.73
N TYR A 75 13.07 9.41 14.92
CA TYR A 75 13.17 7.97 14.75
C TYR A 75 14.51 7.57 14.11
N ASN A 76 14.90 8.25 13.02
CA ASN A 76 16.17 8.00 12.33
C ASN A 76 17.39 8.27 13.24
N ASP A 77 17.32 9.31 14.07
CA ASP A 77 18.34 9.63 15.08
C ASP A 77 18.29 8.71 16.32
N LYS A 78 17.43 7.68 16.31
CA LYS A 78 17.22 6.72 17.40
C LYS A 78 16.84 7.39 18.72
N LYS A 79 16.17 8.55 18.67
CA LYS A 79 15.71 9.32 19.85
C LYS A 79 14.34 8.88 20.34
N VAL A 80 13.58 8.16 19.51
CA VAL A 80 12.30 7.52 19.84
C VAL A 80 12.27 6.08 19.33
N ASP A 81 11.52 5.21 20.00
CA ASP A 81 11.20 3.87 19.54
C ASP A 81 10.09 3.93 18.49
N LEU A 82 9.96 2.87 17.68
CA LEU A 82 8.90 2.77 16.67
C LEU A 82 7.51 2.75 17.31
N HIS A 83 7.40 2.12 18.49
CA HIS A 83 6.13 1.86 19.16
C HIS A 83 5.90 2.81 20.36
N ALA A 84 6.57 3.97 20.36
CA ALA A 84 6.61 4.97 21.44
C ALA A 84 5.41 5.91 21.51
#